data_AF-A0A3M1L2A0-F1
#
_entry.id   AF-A0A3M1L2A0-F1
#
_cell.length_a   1.000
_cell.length_b   1.000
_cell.length_c   1.000
_cell.angle_alpha   90.00
_cell.angle_beta   90.00
_cell.angle_gamma   90.00
#
_symmetry.space_group_name_H-M   'P 1'
#
loop_
_entity.id
_entity.type
_entity.pdbx_description
1 polymer ?
#
loop_
_entity_poly.entity_id
_entity_poly.type
_entity_poly.pdbx_seq_one_letter_code
_entity_poly.pdbx_strand_id
1 'polypeptide(L)'
;MKRRKFLQHTAAAVSLPVVLNGLGVSVIPRRSWLRTLDEENDRVLVLIQLNGGNDGLNMLVPLDQYDNLANARSNIIIPENSLLPVDDIGFHPAMPGLRSLYDDARMTIVQSVGYPFQNRSHFRSTDIWTSGSPSDEVWTTGWLGRYFDTQAPGFPDGYPNAEFPDPFALTIGSVVTETCQGVGGNFSMAINDPFNLNPLATGGEDEVPNTPYGEELLFLRQAIEQTNAYAEVITQAAESGNNMVDYPEDLALAQALKNVALLISGGLKTKVYVVSIGGFDTHANQVQNGDPLSGTHANLLQTLSTAVSLFMDDLKQLGLDKRVVAMTFSEFGRRIRSNSSLGTDHGDAAPLLVFGSCINPGVIGSNPVIPPDVSINSGVEMQYDFRDVYGSVLMDWFGVAKEEVKNLLYDGFTYIPILNVCENETFPKATIPPPVPLVG
;
A
#
# COMPACT_ATOMS: atom_id res chain seq x y z
N MET A 1 -15.71 -53.82 25.79
CA MET A 1 -15.89 -53.78 24.32
C MET A 1 -17.18 -53.04 23.98
N LYS A 2 -17.10 -52.09 23.03
CA LYS A 2 -18.19 -51.38 22.29
C LYS A 2 -18.98 -50.33 23.12
N ARG A 3 -18.67 -49.02 23.10
CA ARG A 3 -18.84 -47.99 22.03
C ARG A 3 -20.21 -48.01 21.33
N ARG A 4 -21.20 -47.29 21.88
CA ARG A 4 -22.27 -46.52 21.18
C ARG A 4 -23.41 -46.13 22.14
N LYS A 5 -23.37 -44.91 22.70
CA LYS A 5 -24.55 -44.12 23.14
C LYS A 5 -24.13 -42.65 23.35
N PHE A 6 -23.97 -41.91 22.26
CA PHE A 6 -23.69 -40.45 22.32
C PHE A 6 -24.43 -39.67 21.22
N LEU A 7 -25.70 -39.97 20.96
CA LEU A 7 -26.52 -39.14 20.06
C LEU A 7 -28.00 -39.19 20.48
N GLN A 8 -28.32 -38.64 21.64
CA GLN A 8 -29.68 -38.23 22.01
C GLN A 8 -29.53 -37.02 22.93
N HIS A 9 -29.67 -35.81 22.38
CA HIS A 9 -30.21 -34.59 23.00
C HIS A 9 -29.72 -33.35 22.24
N THR A 10 -30.31 -33.10 21.07
CA THR A 10 -30.34 -31.76 20.46
C THR A 10 -31.79 -31.30 20.49
N ALA A 11 -32.17 -30.63 21.58
CA ALA A 11 -33.39 -29.84 21.64
C ALA A 11 -33.05 -28.45 21.07
N ALA A 12 -33.78 -28.04 20.03
CA ALA A 12 -33.73 -26.70 19.48
C ALA A 12 -34.16 -25.70 20.55
N ALA A 13 -33.25 -24.82 20.98
CA ALA A 13 -33.59 -23.66 21.81
C ALA A 13 -33.99 -22.51 20.87
N VAL A 14 -35.30 -22.27 20.76
CA VAL A 14 -35.86 -21.06 20.17
C VAL A 14 -35.77 -19.96 21.24
N SER A 15 -34.96 -18.92 21.01
CA SER A 15 -34.93 -17.73 21.86
C SER A 15 -36.02 -16.74 21.43
N LEU A 16 -37.00 -16.50 22.30
CA LEU A 16 -37.96 -15.40 22.17
C LEU A 16 -37.33 -14.10 22.69
N PRO A 17 -37.60 -12.94 22.06
CA PRO A 17 -37.15 -11.65 22.56
C PRO A 17 -37.94 -11.25 23.83
N VAL A 18 -37.24 -10.75 24.85
CA VAL A 18 -37.83 -10.14 26.04
C VAL A 18 -37.79 -8.63 25.87
N VAL A 19 -38.95 -7.97 26.01
CA VAL A 19 -39.07 -6.49 25.98
C VAL A 19 -39.18 -5.99 27.43
N LEU A 20 -38.21 -5.18 27.87
CA LEU A 20 -38.23 -4.48 29.15
C LEU A 20 -38.13 -2.97 28.87
N ASN A 21 -39.14 -2.21 29.30
CA ASN A 21 -39.20 -0.74 29.24
C ASN A 21 -38.93 -0.09 27.86
N GLY A 22 -39.52 -0.61 26.79
CA GLY A 22 -39.62 0.12 25.51
C GLY A 22 -38.30 0.33 24.75
N LEU A 23 -37.20 -0.26 25.19
CA LEU A 23 -35.93 -0.31 24.47
C LEU A 23 -35.67 -1.75 24.04
N GLY A 24 -35.55 -1.98 22.73
CA GLY A 24 -35.22 -3.28 22.18
C GLY A 24 -33.75 -3.60 22.46
N VAL A 25 -33.48 -4.63 23.28
CA VAL A 25 -32.13 -5.18 23.45
C VAL A 25 -32.00 -6.37 22.50
N SER A 26 -31.22 -6.23 21.44
CA SER A 26 -30.82 -7.34 20.58
C SER A 26 -29.70 -8.12 21.26
N VAL A 27 -29.98 -9.33 21.73
CA VAL A 27 -28.95 -10.27 22.19
C VAL A 27 -28.29 -10.87 20.94
N ILE A 28 -27.06 -10.46 20.65
CA ILE A 28 -26.23 -11.08 19.61
C ILE A 28 -25.89 -12.50 20.10
N PRO A 29 -26.32 -13.57 19.42
CA PRO A 29 -25.95 -14.91 19.83
C PRO A 29 -24.46 -15.13 19.51
N ARG A 30 -23.66 -15.41 20.55
CA ARG A 30 -22.32 -16.02 20.39
C ARG A 30 -22.50 -17.36 19.67
N ARG A 31 -22.24 -17.40 18.36
CA ARG A 31 -22.11 -18.64 17.61
C ARG A 31 -20.72 -19.21 17.87
N SER A 32 -20.69 -20.39 18.47
CA SER A 32 -19.53 -21.28 18.46
C SER A 32 -19.95 -22.57 17.78
N TRP A 33 -18.96 -23.22 17.16
CA TRP A 33 -18.89 -24.62 16.76
C TRP A 33 -19.67 -25.08 15.52
N LEU A 34 -19.29 -24.55 14.35
CA LEU A 34 -19.21 -25.32 13.10
C LEU A 34 -18.12 -24.70 12.21
N ARG A 35 -16.89 -25.22 12.36
CA ARG A 35 -15.73 -24.89 11.52
C ARG A 35 -15.94 -25.46 10.12
N THR A 36 -16.10 -24.57 9.15
CA THR A 36 -15.77 -24.71 7.72
C THR A 36 -15.82 -23.31 7.13
N LEU A 37 -14.73 -22.91 6.47
CA LEU A 37 -14.38 -21.60 5.87
C LEU A 37 -13.51 -20.72 6.78
N ASP A 38 -12.34 -20.32 6.26
CA ASP A 38 -11.40 -19.35 6.85
C ASP A 38 -12.14 -18.04 7.17
N GLU A 39 -12.44 -17.81 8.46
CA GLU A 39 -13.06 -16.57 8.95
C GLU A 39 -12.02 -15.52 9.41
N GLU A 40 -10.71 -15.83 9.35
CA GLU A 40 -9.66 -14.83 9.56
C GLU A 40 -9.11 -14.38 8.20
N ASN A 41 -9.48 -13.16 7.78
CA ASN A 41 -8.90 -12.53 6.60
C ASN A 41 -7.38 -12.34 6.81
N ASP A 42 -6.56 -13.25 6.27
CA ASP A 42 -5.09 -13.24 6.39
C ASP A 42 -4.38 -12.48 5.25
N ARG A 43 -5.10 -11.58 4.57
CA ARG A 43 -4.56 -10.80 3.45
C ARG A 43 -3.52 -9.78 3.93
N VAL A 44 -2.51 -9.56 3.10
CA VAL A 44 -1.41 -8.63 3.34
C VAL A 44 -1.32 -7.60 2.23
N LEU A 45 -1.18 -6.33 2.60
CA LEU A 45 -0.94 -5.22 1.68
C LEU A 45 0.51 -4.73 1.84
N VAL A 46 1.23 -4.61 0.74
CA VAL A 46 2.58 -4.02 0.70
C VAL A 46 2.52 -2.68 -0.04
N LEU A 47 2.81 -1.59 0.66
CA LEU A 47 2.91 -0.24 0.09
C LEU A 47 4.36 0.06 -0.27
N ILE A 48 4.60 0.43 -1.52
CA ILE A 48 5.92 0.79 -2.04
C ILE A 48 5.92 2.28 -2.36
N GLN A 49 6.47 3.08 -1.45
CA GLN A 49 6.56 4.52 -1.63
C GLN A 49 7.73 4.91 -2.55
N LEU A 50 7.41 5.55 -3.66
CA LEU A 50 8.36 6.14 -4.61
C LEU A 50 8.61 7.60 -4.21
N ASN A 51 9.50 7.79 -3.24
CA ASN A 51 9.75 9.08 -2.62
C ASN A 51 10.43 10.06 -3.59
N GLY A 52 9.74 11.17 -3.81
CA GLY A 52 10.28 12.31 -4.53
C GLY A 52 9.43 12.75 -5.71
N GLY A 53 8.33 12.09 -6.07
CA GLY A 53 7.53 12.45 -7.24
C GLY A 53 8.00 11.78 -8.53
N ASN A 54 7.56 10.55 -8.78
CA ASN A 54 8.01 9.72 -9.91
C ASN A 54 7.61 10.30 -11.28
N ASP A 55 8.51 10.29 -12.28
CA ASP A 55 8.19 10.71 -13.66
C ASP A 55 7.42 9.61 -14.39
N GLY A 56 6.10 9.59 -14.17
CA GLY A 56 5.18 8.64 -14.78
C GLY A 56 5.26 8.55 -16.30
N LEU A 57 5.50 9.67 -16.97
CA LEU A 57 5.60 9.77 -18.43
C LEU A 57 6.95 9.26 -18.97
N ASN A 58 7.98 9.14 -18.12
CA ASN A 58 9.23 8.48 -18.47
C ASN A 58 9.21 6.99 -18.05
N MET A 59 8.37 6.62 -17.07
CA MET A 59 8.15 5.23 -16.66
C MET A 59 7.27 4.47 -17.66
N LEU A 60 6.10 5.02 -18.01
CA LEU A 60 5.14 4.47 -18.95
C LEU A 60 4.86 5.52 -20.03
N VAL A 61 5.50 5.36 -21.18
CA VAL A 61 5.43 6.32 -22.30
C VAL A 61 4.14 6.08 -23.09
N PRO A 62 3.26 7.09 -23.25
CA PRO A 62 2.07 6.98 -24.10
C PRO A 62 2.47 7.00 -25.59
N LEU A 63 2.49 5.84 -26.24
CA LEU A 63 2.97 5.70 -27.62
C LEU A 63 2.08 6.44 -28.62
N ASP A 64 0.77 6.49 -28.36
CA ASP A 64 -0.20 7.25 -29.15
C ASP A 64 -0.03 8.78 -29.02
N GLN A 65 0.73 9.25 -28.03
CA GLN A 65 1.07 10.66 -27.79
C GLN A 65 2.58 10.95 -27.97
N TYR A 66 3.34 9.98 -28.50
CA TYR A 66 4.81 10.02 -28.49
C TYR A 66 5.37 11.28 -29.16
N ASP A 67 4.86 11.68 -30.33
CA ASP A 67 5.34 12.86 -31.06
C ASP A 67 5.19 14.15 -30.24
N ASN A 68 4.05 14.36 -29.59
CA ASN A 68 3.82 15.53 -28.75
C ASN A 68 4.70 15.49 -27.50
N LEU A 69 4.87 14.31 -26.90
CA LEU A 69 5.74 14.14 -25.73
C LEU A 69 7.21 14.36 -26.07
N ALA A 70 7.68 13.86 -27.22
CA ALA A 70 9.04 14.05 -27.71
C ALA A 70 9.32 15.53 -27.96
N ASN A 71 8.36 16.29 -28.49
CA ASN A 71 8.46 17.75 -28.63
C ASN A 71 8.55 18.45 -27.26
N ALA A 72 7.79 18.00 -26.26
CA ALA A 72 7.80 18.57 -24.92
C ALA A 72 9.05 18.20 -24.09
N ARG A 73 9.75 17.11 -24.46
CA ARG A 73 10.82 16.47 -23.66
C ARG A 73 12.05 16.06 -24.47
N SER A 74 12.38 16.78 -25.53
CA SER A 74 13.37 16.35 -26.54
C SER A 74 14.78 16.02 -26.00
N ASN A 75 15.14 16.50 -24.80
CA ASN A 75 16.44 16.26 -24.16
C ASN A 75 16.45 15.06 -23.20
N ILE A 76 15.31 14.44 -22.93
CA ILE A 76 15.18 13.28 -22.01
C ILE A 76 14.29 12.15 -22.57
N ILE A 77 13.64 12.34 -23.73
CA ILE A 77 12.74 11.35 -24.32
C ILE A 77 13.47 10.05 -24.68
N ILE A 78 12.91 8.92 -24.26
CA ILE A 78 13.41 7.59 -24.59
C ILE A 78 13.10 7.31 -26.07
N PRO A 79 14.08 6.89 -26.90
CA PRO A 79 13.82 6.51 -28.27
C PRO A 79 12.77 5.41 -28.35
N GLU A 80 11.76 5.61 -29.21
CA GLU A 80 10.60 4.70 -29.33
C GLU A 80 11.00 3.24 -29.53
N ASN A 81 12.02 2.98 -30.36
CA ASN A 81 12.55 1.65 -30.64
C ASN A 81 13.27 0.97 -29.46
N SER A 82 13.52 1.71 -28.37
CA SER A 82 14.15 1.20 -27.14
C SER A 82 13.11 0.90 -26.05
N LEU A 83 11.86 1.32 -26.23
CA LEU A 83 10.78 1.04 -25.30
C LEU A 83 10.39 -0.44 -25.34
N LEU A 84 9.79 -0.93 -24.26
CA LEU A 84 9.19 -2.27 -24.19
C LEU A 84 7.67 -2.12 -24.40
N PRO A 85 7.13 -2.29 -25.61
CA PRO A 85 5.75 -1.91 -25.94
C PRO A 85 4.72 -2.94 -25.46
N VAL A 86 3.60 -2.46 -24.94
CA VAL A 86 2.36 -3.19 -24.65
C VAL A 86 1.19 -2.31 -25.06
N ASP A 87 0.43 -2.75 -26.06
CA ASP A 87 -0.64 -1.95 -26.68
C ASP A 87 -0.10 -0.54 -27.06
N ASP A 88 -0.74 0.52 -26.58
CA ASP A 88 -0.33 1.91 -26.80
C ASP A 88 0.60 2.46 -25.69
N ILE A 89 1.20 1.61 -24.85
CA ILE A 89 2.11 2.00 -23.75
C ILE A 89 3.51 1.43 -24.00
N GLY A 90 4.53 2.26 -23.88
CA GLY A 90 5.93 1.85 -23.87
C GLY A 90 6.50 1.87 -22.45
N PHE A 91 6.83 0.70 -21.90
CA PHE A 91 7.57 0.65 -20.64
C PHE A 91 9.01 1.13 -20.86
N HIS A 92 9.55 1.84 -19.87
CA HIS A 92 10.97 2.19 -19.85
C HIS A 92 11.86 0.92 -20.00
N PRO A 93 12.93 0.92 -20.82
CA PRO A 93 13.78 -0.26 -21.07
C PRO A 93 14.40 -0.86 -19.82
N ALA A 94 14.66 -0.04 -18.80
CA ALA A 94 15.12 -0.45 -17.47
C ALA A 94 14.06 -1.24 -16.64
N MET A 95 12.86 -1.51 -17.17
CA MET A 95 11.81 -2.23 -16.43
C MET A 95 11.40 -3.59 -17.03
N PRO A 96 12.33 -4.47 -17.42
CA PRO A 96 11.97 -5.76 -18.02
C PRO A 96 11.21 -6.67 -17.04
N GLY A 97 11.48 -6.56 -15.73
CA GLY A 97 10.79 -7.35 -14.69
C GLY A 97 9.32 -6.94 -14.53
N LEU A 98 9.01 -5.64 -14.47
CA LEU A 98 7.61 -5.19 -14.42
C LEU A 98 6.89 -5.51 -15.74
N ARG A 99 7.58 -5.40 -16.87
CA ARG A 99 7.04 -5.83 -18.15
C ARG A 99 6.65 -7.32 -18.13
N SER A 100 7.51 -8.18 -17.59
CA SER A 100 7.19 -9.61 -17.42
C SER A 100 5.98 -9.83 -16.51
N LEU A 101 5.85 -9.08 -15.41
CA LEU A 101 4.68 -9.19 -14.54
C LEU A 101 3.38 -8.76 -15.24
N TYR A 102 3.44 -7.77 -16.13
CA TYR A 102 2.30 -7.41 -16.97
C TYR A 102 1.93 -8.54 -17.94
N ASP A 103 2.91 -9.09 -18.65
CA ASP A 103 2.70 -10.20 -19.60
C ASP A 103 2.13 -11.44 -18.89
N ASP A 104 2.52 -11.67 -17.63
CA ASP A 104 2.04 -12.75 -16.77
C ASP A 104 0.66 -12.50 -16.14
N ALA A 105 0.00 -11.37 -16.45
CA ALA A 105 -1.27 -10.95 -15.86
C ALA A 105 -1.21 -10.79 -14.32
N ARG A 106 -0.05 -10.35 -13.80
CA ARG A 106 0.22 -10.10 -12.37
C ARG A 106 0.48 -8.63 -12.06
N MET A 107 0.17 -7.73 -13.01
CA MET A 107 0.25 -6.30 -12.85
C MET A 107 -0.98 -5.58 -13.40
N THR A 108 -1.44 -4.57 -12.66
CA THR A 108 -2.46 -3.60 -13.08
C THR A 108 -1.83 -2.21 -13.08
N ILE A 109 -2.07 -1.44 -14.14
CA ILE A 109 -1.71 -0.03 -14.25
C ILE A 109 -2.98 0.80 -14.07
N VAL A 110 -2.99 1.73 -13.12
CA VAL A 110 -4.03 2.76 -13.03
C VAL A 110 -3.42 4.07 -13.52
N GLN A 111 -3.89 4.56 -14.67
CA GLN A 111 -3.34 5.76 -15.32
C GLN A 111 -3.80 7.05 -14.63
N SER A 112 -2.94 8.08 -14.67
CA SER A 112 -3.29 9.45 -14.24
C SER A 112 -3.95 9.52 -12.84
N VAL A 113 -3.34 8.89 -11.85
CA VAL A 113 -3.80 8.96 -10.45
C VAL A 113 -3.25 10.23 -9.79
N GLY A 114 -4.12 11.00 -9.13
CA GLY A 114 -3.78 12.23 -8.43
C GLY A 114 -4.89 12.64 -7.45
N TYR A 115 -5.00 13.94 -7.15
CA TYR A 115 -6.16 14.49 -6.45
C TYR A 115 -6.51 15.91 -6.97
N PRO A 116 -7.76 16.37 -6.78
CA PRO A 116 -8.15 17.74 -7.11
C PRO A 116 -7.28 18.79 -6.41
N PHE A 117 -6.99 19.88 -7.11
CA PHE A 117 -6.17 20.99 -6.58
C PHE A 117 -4.80 20.53 -6.05
N GLN A 118 -4.10 19.73 -6.87
CA GLN A 118 -2.84 19.10 -6.51
C GLN A 118 -1.87 20.07 -5.82
N ASN A 119 -1.40 19.68 -4.63
CA ASN A 119 -0.29 20.34 -3.99
C ASN A 119 1.02 19.79 -4.60
N ARG A 120 1.99 20.67 -4.82
CA ARG A 120 3.31 20.32 -5.39
C ARG A 120 4.44 20.50 -4.37
N SER A 121 4.14 20.49 -3.08
CA SER A 121 5.12 20.51 -2.00
C SER A 121 5.30 19.10 -1.46
N HIS A 122 6.53 18.57 -1.42
CA HIS A 122 6.78 17.22 -0.90
C HIS A 122 6.12 16.99 0.47
N PHE A 123 6.24 17.95 1.38
CA PHE A 123 5.68 17.82 2.73
C PHE A 123 4.16 17.66 2.70
N ARG A 124 3.48 18.60 2.03
CA ARG A 124 2.02 18.61 2.03
C ARG A 124 1.43 17.52 1.16
N SER A 125 2.04 17.22 0.02
CA SER A 125 1.56 16.17 -0.87
C SER A 125 1.77 14.80 -0.25
N THR A 126 2.90 14.55 0.41
CA THR A 126 3.10 13.30 1.17
C THR A 126 2.04 13.16 2.25
N ASP A 127 1.79 14.21 3.04
CA ASP A 127 0.75 14.23 4.07
C ASP A 127 -0.64 13.92 3.49
N ILE A 128 -1.00 14.47 2.33
CA ILE A 128 -2.26 14.14 1.63
C ILE A 128 -2.32 12.66 1.25
N TRP A 129 -1.26 12.10 0.64
CA TRP A 129 -1.24 10.70 0.20
C TRP A 129 -1.16 9.69 1.36
N THR A 130 -0.60 10.06 2.51
CA THR A 130 -0.55 9.21 3.70
C THR A 130 -1.82 9.31 4.55
N SER A 131 -2.41 10.51 4.65
CA SER A 131 -3.63 10.74 5.44
C SER A 131 -4.91 10.46 4.66
N GLY A 132 -4.92 10.61 3.34
CA GLY A 132 -6.14 10.64 2.52
C GLY A 132 -6.92 11.97 2.62
N SER A 133 -6.34 13.01 3.21
CA SER A 133 -7.04 14.31 3.41
C SER A 133 -7.31 15.06 2.10
N PRO A 134 -8.37 15.91 2.05
CA PRO A 134 -8.52 16.94 1.03
C PRO A 134 -7.32 17.91 0.98
N SER A 135 -7.07 18.54 -0.17
CA SER A 135 -5.91 19.42 -0.37
C SER A 135 -5.86 20.62 0.58
N ASP A 136 -7.02 21.10 1.01
CA ASP A 136 -7.24 22.25 1.88
C ASP A 136 -7.40 21.90 3.37
N GLU A 137 -7.31 20.62 3.75
CA GLU A 137 -7.43 20.15 5.12
C GLU A 137 -6.21 19.35 5.59
N VAL A 138 -5.74 19.57 6.82
CA VAL A 138 -4.67 18.76 7.42
C VAL A 138 -5.27 17.80 8.42
N TRP A 139 -5.07 16.51 8.22
CA TRP A 139 -5.50 15.45 9.14
C TRP A 139 -4.29 14.89 9.87
N THR A 140 -4.44 14.60 11.17
CA THR A 140 -3.34 14.07 12.00
C THR A 140 -3.30 12.55 12.05
N THR A 141 -4.06 11.87 11.20
CA THR A 141 -4.15 10.41 11.13
C THR A 141 -3.96 9.91 9.70
N GLY A 142 -3.35 8.75 9.58
CA GLY A 142 -3.20 8.01 8.34
C GLY A 142 -4.48 7.27 7.95
N TRP A 143 -4.67 7.00 6.66
CA TRP A 143 -5.87 6.27 6.21
C TRP A 143 -5.92 4.82 6.74
N LEU A 144 -4.77 4.15 6.83
CA LEU A 144 -4.68 2.82 7.46
C LEU A 144 -4.73 2.90 8.97
N GLY A 145 -4.20 3.97 9.58
CA GLY A 145 -4.35 4.20 11.01
C GLY A 145 -5.82 4.32 11.43
N ARG A 146 -6.62 5.10 10.69
CA ARG A 146 -8.07 5.18 10.93
C ARG A 146 -8.79 3.86 10.69
N TYR A 147 -8.37 3.08 9.69
CA TYR A 147 -8.91 1.72 9.50
C TYR A 147 -8.58 0.83 10.70
N PHE A 148 -7.33 0.83 11.19
CA PHE A 148 -6.94 0.04 12.35
C PHE A 148 -7.63 0.50 13.64
N ASP A 149 -7.94 1.78 13.79
CA ASP A 149 -8.77 2.27 14.90
C ASP A 149 -10.17 1.60 14.93
N THR A 150 -10.73 1.21 13.76
CA THR A 150 -12.01 0.46 13.72
C THR A 150 -11.85 -1.02 14.07
N GLN A 151 -10.65 -1.58 13.88
CA GLN A 151 -10.34 -2.98 14.18
C GLN A 151 -9.84 -3.19 15.61
N ALA A 152 -9.13 -2.20 16.17
CA ALA A 152 -8.44 -2.28 17.45
C ALA A 152 -8.68 -1.01 18.29
N PRO A 153 -9.93 -0.79 18.74
CA PRO A 153 -10.30 0.41 19.48
C PRO A 153 -9.54 0.48 20.81
N GLY A 154 -8.92 1.62 21.07
CA GLY A 154 -8.14 1.87 22.29
C GLY A 154 -6.65 1.55 22.17
N PHE A 155 -6.16 1.11 21.01
CA PHE A 155 -4.72 1.04 20.74
C PHE A 155 -4.05 2.40 21.06
N PRO A 156 -2.88 2.41 21.73
CA PRO A 156 -2.02 1.27 22.08
C PRO A 156 -2.33 0.57 23.41
N ASP A 157 -3.37 0.98 24.14
CA ASP A 157 -3.68 0.47 25.48
C ASP A 157 -4.17 -0.98 25.46
N GLY A 158 -3.43 -1.86 26.13
CA GLY A 158 -3.74 -3.30 26.16
C GLY A 158 -3.32 -4.06 24.89
N TYR A 159 -2.34 -3.54 24.13
CA TYR A 159 -1.77 -4.21 22.96
C TYR A 159 -0.24 -4.38 23.09
N PRO A 160 0.35 -5.50 22.60
CA PRO A 160 -0.32 -6.67 22.05
C PRO A 160 -1.19 -7.42 23.06
N ASN A 161 -2.11 -8.25 22.57
CA ASN A 161 -2.95 -9.12 23.38
C ASN A 161 -3.19 -10.46 22.69
N ALA A 162 -4.02 -11.32 23.30
CA ALA A 162 -4.28 -12.67 22.79
C ALA A 162 -4.96 -12.71 21.41
N GLU A 163 -5.70 -11.66 21.03
CA GLU A 163 -6.36 -11.55 19.72
C GLU A 163 -5.44 -10.89 18.68
N PHE A 164 -4.63 -9.91 19.10
CA PHE A 164 -3.67 -9.20 18.27
C PHE A 164 -2.25 -9.33 18.85
N PRO A 165 -1.61 -10.50 18.70
CA PRO A 165 -0.25 -10.72 19.20
C PRO A 165 0.83 -10.06 18.31
N ASP A 166 0.54 -9.89 17.03
CA ASP A 166 1.47 -9.38 16.02
C ASP A 166 1.28 -7.87 15.78
N PRO A 167 2.32 -7.15 15.31
CA PRO A 167 2.17 -5.75 14.94
C PRO A 167 1.24 -5.62 13.74
N PHE A 168 0.32 -4.64 13.77
CA PHE A 168 -0.65 -4.40 12.71
C PHE A 168 0.03 -4.01 11.39
N ALA A 169 1.05 -3.16 11.49
CA ALA A 169 1.87 -2.74 10.36
C ALA A 169 3.36 -2.74 10.68
N LEU A 170 4.18 -2.90 9.63
CA LEU A 170 5.63 -2.75 9.70
C LEU A 170 6.12 -1.80 8.62
N THR A 171 6.99 -0.87 8.99
CA THR A 171 7.76 -0.06 8.04
C THR A 171 9.17 -0.64 7.96
N ILE A 172 9.58 -1.10 6.78
CA ILE A 172 10.96 -1.59 6.58
C ILE A 172 11.85 -0.39 6.29
N GLY A 173 12.53 0.08 7.33
CA GLY A 173 13.31 1.31 7.36
C GLY A 173 13.47 1.84 8.78
N SER A 174 13.95 3.06 8.89
CA SER A 174 14.27 3.69 10.19
C SER A 174 13.23 4.70 10.68
N VAL A 175 12.21 5.01 9.87
CA VAL A 175 11.18 6.01 10.18
C VAL A 175 9.83 5.36 9.97
N VAL A 176 8.94 5.46 10.97
CA VAL A 176 7.56 4.98 10.86
C VAL A 176 6.78 5.81 9.84
N THR A 177 5.90 5.16 9.09
CA THR A 177 5.01 5.84 8.16
C THR A 177 3.83 6.49 8.88
N GLU A 178 3.46 7.71 8.48
CA GLU A 178 2.23 8.36 8.94
C GLU A 178 0.97 7.68 8.38
N THR A 179 1.11 6.85 7.35
CA THR A 179 -0.01 6.08 6.76
C THR A 179 -0.75 5.23 7.80
N CYS A 180 -0.02 4.75 8.82
CA CYS A 180 -0.51 3.91 9.89
C CYS A 180 -0.76 4.66 11.20
N GLN A 181 -0.71 6.00 11.20
CA GLN A 181 -0.97 6.81 12.38
C GLN A 181 -2.46 6.79 12.74
N GLY A 182 -2.82 6.16 13.87
CA GLY A 182 -4.17 6.20 14.43
C GLY A 182 -4.38 7.38 15.37
N VAL A 183 -5.53 7.43 16.04
CA VAL A 183 -5.85 8.49 17.02
C VAL A 183 -5.00 8.40 18.28
N GLY A 184 -4.78 7.18 18.80
CA GLY A 184 -4.04 6.95 20.04
C GLY A 184 -2.54 6.73 19.87
N GLY A 185 -2.11 6.24 18.70
CA GLY A 185 -0.72 5.91 18.43
C GLY A 185 -0.50 5.39 17.01
N ASN A 186 0.75 5.24 16.61
CA ASN A 186 1.09 4.68 15.31
C ASN A 186 1.01 3.14 15.37
N PHE A 187 0.22 2.55 14.47
CA PHE A 187 0.06 1.09 14.36
C PHE A 187 1.26 0.40 13.68
N SER A 188 2.21 1.18 13.15
CA SER A 188 3.43 0.67 12.53
C SER A 188 4.62 0.70 13.49
N MET A 189 5.38 -0.38 13.49
CA MET A 189 6.76 -0.41 14.01
C MET A 189 7.76 -0.30 12.86
N ALA A 190 8.85 0.47 13.04
CA ALA A 190 9.91 0.58 12.05
C ALA A 190 11.05 -0.41 12.37
N ILE A 191 11.46 -1.19 11.37
CA ILE A 191 12.56 -2.16 11.49
C ILE A 191 13.46 -2.10 10.26
N ASN A 192 14.78 -2.18 10.44
CA ASN A 192 15.71 -2.30 9.32
C ASN A 192 16.12 -3.76 9.07
N ASP A 193 16.33 -4.52 10.15
CA ASP A 193 16.77 -5.91 10.12
C ASP A 193 15.93 -6.71 11.13
N PRO A 194 15.11 -7.67 10.68
CA PRO A 194 14.26 -8.45 11.57
C PRO A 194 15.03 -9.43 12.47
N PHE A 195 16.34 -9.64 12.23
CA PHE A 195 17.20 -10.48 13.08
C PHE A 195 17.94 -9.69 14.17
N ASN A 196 17.85 -8.36 14.17
CA ASN A 196 18.62 -7.50 15.08
C ASN A 196 17.72 -6.54 15.86
N LEU A 197 16.73 -7.11 16.55
CA LEU A 197 15.79 -6.38 17.41
C LEU A 197 16.09 -6.66 18.88
N ASN A 198 16.97 -5.84 19.47
CA ASN A 198 17.38 -6.01 20.86
C ASN A 198 16.32 -5.46 21.82
N PRO A 199 15.97 -6.19 22.90
CA PRO A 199 15.00 -5.71 23.86
C PRO A 199 15.52 -4.46 24.60
N LEU A 200 14.63 -3.50 24.76
CA LEU A 200 14.86 -2.27 25.50
C LEU A 200 14.54 -2.49 26.99
N ALA A 201 15.29 -1.86 27.88
CA ALA A 201 15.02 -1.94 29.32
C ALA A 201 13.83 -1.04 29.68
N THR A 202 12.77 -1.62 30.26
CA THR A 202 11.56 -0.90 30.71
C THR A 202 11.81 0.07 31.87
N GLY A 203 12.91 -0.12 32.62
CA GLY A 203 13.24 0.67 33.81
C GLY A 203 12.88 -0.05 35.11
N GLY A 204 12.89 0.68 36.24
CA GLY A 204 12.65 0.11 37.57
C GLY A 204 11.19 -0.29 37.82
N GLU A 205 10.96 -1.23 38.75
CA GLU A 205 9.63 -1.70 39.17
C GLU A 205 8.93 -0.74 40.16
N ASP A 206 9.49 0.45 40.37
CA ASP A 206 9.00 1.41 41.35
C ASP A 206 7.56 1.86 41.02
N GLU A 207 6.80 2.08 42.10
CA GLU A 207 5.45 2.61 42.06
C GLU A 207 5.44 3.97 41.32
N VAL A 208 4.61 4.06 40.28
CA VAL A 208 4.55 5.26 39.45
C VAL A 208 3.65 6.30 40.12
N PRO A 209 4.16 7.51 40.44
CA PRO A 209 3.36 8.52 41.13
C PRO A 209 2.24 9.05 40.23
N ASN A 210 1.03 9.22 40.75
CA ASN A 210 -0.10 9.83 40.03
C ASN A 210 0.11 11.35 39.83
N THR A 211 0.96 11.68 38.87
CA THR A 211 1.47 13.02 38.53
C THR A 211 1.77 13.04 37.03
N PRO A 212 1.89 14.23 36.40
CA PRO A 212 2.24 14.31 34.98
C PRO A 212 3.53 13.55 34.63
N TYR A 213 4.54 13.58 35.51
CA TYR A 213 5.76 12.77 35.35
C TYR A 213 5.46 11.26 35.30
N GLY A 214 4.55 10.79 36.15
CA GLY A 214 4.19 9.38 36.17
C GLY A 214 3.37 8.94 34.97
N GLU A 215 2.51 9.82 34.44
CA GLU A 215 1.78 9.57 33.18
C GLU A 215 2.76 9.39 32.01
N GLU A 216 3.74 10.29 31.86
CA GLU A 216 4.79 10.17 30.84
C GLU A 216 5.66 8.92 31.06
N LEU A 217 5.95 8.56 32.31
CA LEU A 217 6.70 7.35 32.63
C LEU A 217 5.92 6.08 32.27
N LEU A 218 4.60 6.04 32.49
CA LEU A 218 3.75 4.93 32.07
C LEU A 218 3.72 4.81 30.54
N PHE A 219 3.58 5.94 29.84
CA PHE A 219 3.63 5.96 28.37
C PHE A 219 4.94 5.38 27.84
N LEU A 220 6.09 5.80 28.38
CA LEU A 220 7.40 5.26 27.98
C LEU A 220 7.54 3.77 28.28
N ARG A 221 7.10 3.32 29.46
CA ARG A 221 7.13 1.89 29.83
C ARG A 221 6.28 1.06 28.89
N GLN A 222 5.05 1.50 28.62
CA GLN A 222 4.14 0.83 27.70
C GLN A 222 4.71 0.74 26.28
N ALA A 223 5.28 1.83 25.76
CA ALA A 223 5.91 1.83 24.43
C ALA A 223 7.07 0.84 24.35
N ILE A 224 7.90 0.74 25.41
CA ILE A 224 8.99 -0.22 25.50
C ILE A 224 8.47 -1.67 25.58
N GLU A 225 7.49 -1.94 26.44
CA GLU A 225 6.89 -3.27 26.59
C GLU A 225 6.29 -3.76 25.28
N GLN A 226 5.51 -2.90 24.60
CA GLN A 226 4.93 -3.18 23.30
C GLN A 226 6.01 -3.42 22.24
N THR A 227 7.03 -2.56 22.18
CA THR A 227 8.16 -2.71 21.25
C THR A 227 8.88 -4.03 21.44
N ASN A 228 9.15 -4.43 22.69
CA ASN A 228 9.84 -5.68 23.01
C ASN A 228 8.98 -6.90 22.65
N ALA A 229 7.67 -6.85 22.93
CA ALA A 229 6.76 -7.95 22.60
C ALA A 229 6.64 -8.14 21.07
N TYR A 230 6.55 -7.05 20.30
CA TYR A 230 6.56 -7.14 18.84
C TYR A 230 7.91 -7.58 18.28
N ALA A 231 9.02 -7.10 18.84
CA ALA A 231 10.36 -7.54 18.44
C ALA A 231 10.54 -9.06 18.57
N GLU A 232 9.98 -9.67 19.61
CA GLU A 232 10.03 -11.11 19.83
C GLU A 232 9.32 -11.88 18.71
N VAL A 233 8.06 -11.56 18.39
CA VAL A 233 7.31 -12.26 17.34
C VAL A 233 7.87 -12.01 15.94
N ILE A 234 8.41 -10.82 15.67
CA ILE A 234 9.09 -10.51 14.41
C ILE A 234 10.34 -11.36 14.25
N THR A 235 11.17 -11.46 15.29
CA THR A 235 12.40 -12.25 15.26
C THR A 235 12.07 -13.73 15.07
N GLN A 236 11.06 -14.27 15.79
CA GLN A 236 10.62 -15.65 15.63
C GLN A 236 10.11 -15.94 14.21
N ALA A 237 9.35 -15.02 13.60
CA ALA A 237 8.92 -15.15 12.21
C ALA A 237 10.11 -15.12 11.26
N ALA A 238 11.09 -14.23 11.46
CA ALA A 238 12.29 -14.17 10.63
C ALA A 238 13.13 -15.46 10.69
N GLU A 239 13.28 -16.05 11.89
CA GLU A 239 13.97 -17.32 12.09
C GLU A 239 13.23 -18.52 11.49
N SER A 240 11.90 -18.45 11.43
CA SER A 240 11.04 -19.52 10.88
C SER A 240 10.76 -19.37 9.39
N GLY A 241 10.98 -18.17 8.85
CA GLY A 241 10.68 -17.81 7.47
C GLY A 241 11.70 -18.35 6.47
N ASN A 242 11.36 -18.22 5.19
CA ASN A 242 12.26 -18.58 4.10
C ASN A 242 12.13 -17.63 2.91
N ASN A 243 13.17 -17.58 2.08
CA ASN A 243 13.13 -17.01 0.74
C ASN A 243 13.52 -18.10 -0.28
N MET A 244 12.81 -18.17 -1.39
CA MET A 244 13.00 -19.14 -2.47
C MET A 244 13.75 -18.54 -3.68
N VAL A 245 14.02 -17.24 -3.64
CA VAL A 245 14.72 -16.47 -4.68
C VAL A 245 15.91 -15.73 -4.07
N ASP A 246 16.98 -15.59 -4.84
CA ASP A 246 18.14 -14.78 -4.47
C ASP A 246 17.90 -13.29 -4.76
N TYR A 247 18.08 -12.45 -3.74
CA TYR A 247 17.95 -11.00 -3.86
C TYR A 247 19.34 -10.33 -3.86
N PRO A 248 19.61 -9.37 -4.77
CA PRO A 248 20.87 -8.63 -4.79
C PRO A 248 21.12 -7.85 -3.49
N GLU A 249 22.29 -8.04 -2.88
CA GLU A 249 22.66 -7.41 -1.60
C GLU A 249 22.79 -5.88 -1.67
N ASP A 250 23.12 -5.36 -2.86
CA ASP A 250 23.36 -3.93 -3.11
C ASP A 250 22.08 -3.14 -3.41
N LEU A 251 20.95 -3.82 -3.62
CA LEU A 251 19.65 -3.17 -3.88
C LEU A 251 18.81 -3.11 -2.60
N ALA A 252 18.84 -1.97 -1.93
CA ALA A 252 18.14 -1.76 -0.66
C ALA A 252 16.63 -2.09 -0.72
N LEU A 253 15.93 -1.71 -1.79
CA LEU A 253 14.51 -2.06 -1.97
C LEU A 253 14.30 -3.58 -2.11
N ALA A 254 15.21 -4.27 -2.79
CA ALA A 254 15.16 -5.72 -2.94
C ALA A 254 15.35 -6.42 -1.58
N GLN A 255 16.30 -5.95 -0.76
CA GLN A 255 16.49 -6.46 0.60
C GLN A 255 15.30 -6.15 1.51
N ALA A 256 14.68 -4.98 1.38
CA ALA A 256 13.47 -4.64 2.13
C ALA A 256 12.32 -5.60 1.78
N LEU A 257 12.07 -5.84 0.49
CA LEU A 257 11.03 -6.77 0.04
C LEU A 257 11.36 -8.24 0.36
N LYS A 258 12.64 -8.64 0.35
CA LYS A 258 13.10 -9.93 0.86
C LYS A 258 12.68 -10.14 2.31
N ASN A 259 12.91 -9.14 3.17
CA ASN A 259 12.50 -9.20 4.58
C ASN A 259 10.98 -9.27 4.74
N VAL A 260 10.21 -8.58 3.88
CA VAL A 260 8.74 -8.72 3.86
C VAL A 260 8.33 -10.17 3.54
N ALA A 261 8.86 -10.76 2.46
CA ALA A 261 8.55 -12.15 2.09
C ALA A 261 8.97 -13.16 3.18
N LEU A 262 10.13 -12.92 3.81
CA LEU A 262 10.66 -13.72 4.92
C LEU A 262 9.69 -13.71 6.12
N LEU A 263 9.24 -12.52 6.55
CA LEU A 263 8.33 -12.39 7.70
C LEU A 263 6.96 -13.01 7.42
N ILE A 264 6.41 -12.80 6.22
CA ILE A 264 5.11 -13.37 5.82
C ILE A 264 5.19 -14.90 5.78
N SER A 265 6.28 -15.46 5.23
CA SER A 265 6.49 -16.92 5.17
C SER A 265 6.76 -17.55 6.52
N GLY A 266 7.38 -16.80 7.44
CA GLY A 266 7.58 -17.18 8.84
C GLY A 266 6.31 -17.22 9.69
N GLY A 267 5.17 -16.81 9.13
CA GLY A 267 3.87 -16.90 9.77
C GLY A 267 3.39 -15.62 10.44
N LEU A 268 4.12 -14.51 10.33
CA LEU A 268 3.70 -13.21 10.87
C LEU A 268 2.35 -12.79 10.28
N LYS A 269 1.43 -12.34 11.13
CA LYS A 269 0.04 -11.94 10.77
C LYS A 269 -0.13 -10.43 10.58
N THR A 270 0.97 -9.68 10.54
CA THR A 270 1.01 -8.27 10.13
C THR A 270 0.27 -8.06 8.81
N LYS A 271 -0.65 -7.08 8.79
CA LYS A 271 -1.55 -6.85 7.65
C LYS A 271 -0.96 -5.89 6.62
N VAL A 272 -0.09 -4.98 7.05
CA VAL A 272 0.48 -3.94 6.19
C VAL A 272 1.99 -3.90 6.33
N TYR A 273 2.68 -3.90 5.20
CA TYR A 273 4.11 -3.58 5.14
C TYR A 273 4.29 -2.32 4.31
N VAL A 274 5.11 -1.39 4.78
CA VAL A 274 5.49 -0.19 4.04
C VAL A 274 6.99 -0.24 3.79
N VAL A 275 7.35 -0.16 2.51
CA VAL A 275 8.73 -0.05 2.05
C VAL A 275 8.86 1.22 1.22
N SER A 276 10.06 1.76 1.12
CA SER A 276 10.28 2.98 0.33
C SER A 276 11.55 2.93 -0.48
N ILE A 277 11.53 3.65 -1.59
CA ILE A 277 12.70 3.95 -2.42
C ILE A 277 12.68 5.45 -2.73
N GLY A 278 13.75 6.14 -2.34
CA GLY A 278 13.91 7.57 -2.58
C GLY A 278 14.76 7.88 -3.81
N GLY A 279 14.85 9.16 -4.14
CA GLY A 279 15.65 9.66 -5.26
C GLY A 279 14.85 10.03 -6.49
N PHE A 280 13.52 9.86 -6.47
CA PHE A 280 12.65 10.28 -7.57
C PHE A 280 12.54 11.80 -7.72
N ASP A 281 13.17 12.59 -6.83
CA ASP A 281 13.22 14.05 -6.96
C ASP A 281 14.17 14.59 -8.05
N THR A 282 13.95 14.16 -9.29
CA THR A 282 14.87 14.37 -10.41
C THR A 282 14.64 15.69 -11.14
N HIS A 283 14.84 16.81 -10.43
CA HIS A 283 14.89 18.15 -11.04
C HIS A 283 16.06 18.35 -12.01
N ALA A 284 17.11 17.57 -11.88
CA ALA A 284 18.28 17.60 -12.74
C ALA A 284 18.89 16.20 -12.87
N ASN A 285 19.63 15.97 -13.95
CA ASN A 285 20.33 14.70 -14.19
C ASN A 285 19.41 13.47 -14.04
N GLN A 286 18.13 13.61 -14.43
CA GLN A 286 17.20 12.49 -14.56
C GLN A 286 17.81 11.47 -15.53
N VAL A 287 18.38 12.00 -16.61
CA VAL A 287 19.19 11.30 -17.60
C VAL A 287 20.66 11.70 -17.46
N GLN A 288 21.59 10.78 -17.74
CA GLN A 288 23.03 11.04 -17.61
C GLN A 288 23.62 11.54 -18.93
N ASN A 289 24.27 12.71 -18.93
CA ASN A 289 24.94 13.27 -20.12
C ASN A 289 24.03 13.39 -21.36
N GLY A 290 22.72 13.50 -21.17
CA GLY A 290 21.73 13.54 -22.26
C GLY A 290 21.42 12.19 -22.90
N ASP A 291 21.91 11.08 -22.35
CA ASP A 291 21.51 9.73 -22.75
C ASP A 291 20.20 9.33 -22.03
N PRO A 292 19.06 9.27 -22.73
CA PRO A 292 17.76 8.99 -22.11
C PRO A 292 17.61 7.55 -21.61
N LEU A 293 18.56 6.66 -21.91
CA LEU A 293 18.56 5.27 -21.46
C LEU A 293 19.26 5.06 -20.12
N SER A 294 19.98 6.06 -19.62
CA SER A 294 20.77 5.99 -18.38
C SER A 294 20.54 7.20 -17.47
N GLY A 295 20.99 7.12 -16.23
CA GLY A 295 20.86 8.20 -15.24
C GLY A 295 20.04 7.81 -14.02
N THR A 296 19.79 8.79 -13.15
CA THR A 296 19.17 8.55 -11.84
C THR A 296 17.83 7.84 -11.97
N HIS A 297 16.97 8.28 -12.88
CA HIS A 297 15.63 7.68 -13.02
C HIS A 297 15.69 6.27 -13.61
N ALA A 298 16.53 6.04 -14.62
CA ALA A 298 16.72 4.70 -15.18
C ALA A 298 17.19 3.69 -14.11
N ASN A 299 18.12 4.10 -13.22
CA ASN A 299 18.60 3.27 -12.12
C ASN A 299 17.52 2.99 -11.05
N LEU A 300 16.70 3.99 -10.73
CA LEU A 300 15.57 3.82 -9.81
C LEU A 300 14.51 2.88 -10.37
N LEU A 301 14.16 3.03 -11.65
CA LEU A 301 13.22 2.15 -12.35
C LEU A 301 13.77 0.72 -12.47
N GLN A 302 15.07 0.55 -12.74
CA GLN A 302 15.71 -0.76 -12.69
C GLN A 302 15.63 -1.39 -11.31
N THR A 303 15.91 -0.62 -10.26
CA THR A 303 15.81 -1.08 -8.88
C THR A 303 14.39 -1.51 -8.53
N LEU A 304 13.38 -0.68 -8.85
CA LEU A 304 11.97 -1.00 -8.66
C LEU A 304 11.59 -2.28 -9.44
N SER A 305 11.96 -2.36 -10.71
CA SER A 305 11.62 -3.49 -11.56
C SER A 305 12.25 -4.80 -11.09
N THR A 306 13.52 -4.79 -10.71
CA THR A 306 14.20 -5.97 -10.19
C THR A 306 13.62 -6.38 -8.85
N ALA A 307 13.48 -5.44 -7.90
CA ALA A 307 13.04 -5.75 -6.55
C ALA A 307 11.60 -6.32 -6.52
N VAL A 308 10.67 -5.72 -7.27
CA VAL A 308 9.28 -6.17 -7.31
C VAL A 308 9.15 -7.50 -8.04
N SER A 309 9.84 -7.70 -9.18
CA SER A 309 9.77 -8.99 -9.89
C SER A 309 10.28 -10.15 -9.02
N LEU A 310 11.43 -9.99 -8.36
CA LEU A 310 11.97 -10.99 -7.44
C LEU A 310 11.01 -11.25 -6.27
N PHE A 311 10.43 -10.20 -5.68
CA PHE A 311 9.44 -10.33 -4.60
C PHE A 311 8.22 -11.13 -5.03
N MET A 312 7.65 -10.81 -6.18
CA MET A 312 6.48 -11.50 -6.70
C MET A 312 6.80 -12.97 -7.04
N ASP A 313 8.00 -13.27 -7.54
CA ASP A 313 8.43 -14.63 -7.83
C ASP A 313 8.71 -15.45 -6.57
N ASP A 314 9.29 -14.83 -5.56
CA ASP A 314 9.53 -15.43 -4.25
C ASP A 314 8.22 -15.83 -3.58
N LEU A 315 7.26 -14.90 -3.52
CA LEU A 315 5.92 -15.18 -3.01
C LEU A 315 5.22 -16.32 -3.77
N LYS A 316 5.38 -16.40 -5.08
CA LYS A 316 4.81 -17.48 -5.90
C LYS A 316 5.44 -18.83 -5.57
N GLN A 317 6.76 -18.88 -5.42
CA GLN A 317 7.47 -20.11 -5.03
C GLN A 317 7.18 -20.53 -3.59
N LEU A 318 6.94 -19.57 -2.70
CA LEU A 318 6.48 -19.80 -1.33
C LEU A 318 4.99 -20.22 -1.24
N GLY A 319 4.22 -20.08 -2.33
CA GLY A 319 2.77 -20.33 -2.34
C GLY A 319 1.93 -19.26 -1.62
N LEU A 320 2.48 -18.05 -1.49
CA LEU A 320 1.90 -16.90 -0.77
C LEU A 320 1.41 -15.79 -1.70
N ASP A 321 1.57 -15.93 -3.01
CA ASP A 321 1.23 -14.92 -4.02
C ASP A 321 -0.26 -14.54 -4.08
N LYS A 322 -1.14 -15.41 -3.58
CA LYS A 322 -2.57 -15.09 -3.40
C LYS A 322 -2.86 -14.33 -2.11
N ARG A 323 -1.99 -14.41 -1.10
CA ARG A 323 -2.16 -13.74 0.20
C ARG A 323 -1.74 -12.27 0.15
N VAL A 324 -0.89 -11.90 -0.81
CA VAL A 324 -0.23 -10.59 -0.86
C VAL A 324 -0.64 -9.80 -2.10
N VAL A 325 -0.98 -8.53 -1.89
CA VAL A 325 -1.04 -7.50 -2.94
C VAL A 325 -0.02 -6.42 -2.59
N ALA A 326 0.70 -5.95 -3.60
CA ALA A 326 1.61 -4.81 -3.46
C ALA A 326 1.14 -3.67 -4.36
N MET A 327 1.35 -2.42 -3.95
CA MET A 327 1.12 -1.26 -4.82
C MET A 327 2.14 -0.16 -4.62
N THR A 328 2.46 0.55 -5.68
CA THR A 328 3.27 1.77 -5.61
C THR A 328 2.43 2.98 -5.26
N PHE A 329 3.06 4.04 -4.73
CA PHE A 329 2.50 5.39 -4.77
C PHE A 329 3.63 6.41 -4.72
N SER A 330 3.35 7.65 -5.13
CA SER A 330 4.26 8.79 -5.05
C SER A 330 3.44 10.03 -4.72
N GLU A 331 4.03 11.02 -4.06
CA GLU A 331 3.32 12.21 -3.59
C GLU A 331 2.75 13.08 -4.73
N PHE A 332 3.31 12.95 -5.93
CA PHE A 332 2.83 13.55 -7.18
C PHE A 332 3.58 12.94 -8.39
N GLY A 333 3.15 13.30 -9.59
CA GLY A 333 3.88 13.07 -10.83
C GLY A 333 4.79 14.25 -11.21
N ARG A 334 5.25 14.23 -12.47
CA ARG A 334 6.14 15.25 -13.03
C ARG A 334 5.48 16.08 -14.11
N ARG A 335 6.02 17.27 -14.34
CA ARG A 335 5.55 18.14 -15.43
C ARG A 335 5.72 17.45 -16.76
N ILE A 336 4.81 17.72 -17.68
CA ILE A 336 4.87 17.20 -19.04
C ILE A 336 6.12 17.73 -19.77
N ARG A 337 6.59 18.95 -19.48
CA ARG A 337 7.83 19.48 -20.07
C ARG A 337 9.04 19.12 -19.23
N SER A 338 10.11 18.72 -19.92
CA SER A 338 11.44 18.68 -19.31
C SER A 338 11.98 20.09 -19.11
N ASN A 339 12.91 20.21 -18.17
CA ASN A 339 13.65 21.44 -17.91
C ASN A 339 15.04 21.41 -18.56
N SER A 340 15.74 22.54 -18.51
CA SER A 340 17.09 22.70 -19.10
C SER A 340 18.17 21.90 -18.37
N SER A 341 17.89 21.36 -17.19
CA SER A 341 18.83 20.62 -16.34
C SER A 341 18.77 19.10 -16.57
N LEU A 342 18.18 18.66 -17.70
CA LEU A 342 17.99 17.25 -18.03
C LEU A 342 17.14 16.52 -16.97
N GLY A 343 16.10 17.18 -16.46
CA GLY A 343 15.14 16.61 -15.52
C GLY A 343 13.73 17.18 -15.69
N THR A 344 12.88 16.91 -14.71
CA THR A 344 11.49 17.37 -14.69
C THR A 344 11.12 17.95 -13.34
N ASP A 345 10.37 19.05 -13.35
CA ASP A 345 9.88 19.68 -12.12
C ASP A 345 8.59 19.01 -11.63
N HIS A 346 8.12 19.40 -10.44
CA HIS A 346 6.90 18.89 -9.83
C HIS A 346 5.68 19.11 -10.73
N GLY A 347 4.95 18.02 -10.98
CA GLY A 347 3.69 17.99 -11.72
C GLY A 347 2.56 17.48 -10.86
N ASP A 348 1.59 16.82 -11.52
CA ASP A 348 0.32 16.47 -10.90
C ASP A 348 0.11 14.96 -10.82
N ALA A 349 -0.58 14.36 -11.79
CA ALA A 349 -0.88 12.93 -11.74
C ALA A 349 0.27 12.04 -12.24
N ALA A 350 0.30 10.79 -11.76
CA ALA A 350 1.20 9.73 -12.21
C ALA A 350 0.46 8.39 -12.24
N PRO A 351 0.93 7.39 -13.01
CA PRO A 351 0.37 6.06 -12.94
C PRO A 351 0.72 5.39 -11.61
N LEU A 352 -0.24 4.61 -11.09
CA LEU A 352 -0.09 3.74 -9.93
C LEU A 352 -0.02 2.29 -10.41
N LEU A 353 0.93 1.52 -9.86
CA LEU A 353 1.14 0.12 -10.25
C LEU A 353 0.70 -0.79 -9.11
N VAL A 354 -0.12 -1.80 -9.42
CA VAL A 354 -0.59 -2.80 -8.46
C VAL A 354 -0.13 -4.17 -8.93
N PHE A 355 0.39 -4.97 -8.00
CA PHE A 355 0.97 -6.29 -8.25
C PHE A 355 0.29 -7.34 -7.38
N GLY A 356 0.00 -8.50 -7.94
CA GLY A 356 -0.66 -9.59 -7.23
C GLY A 356 -1.17 -10.66 -8.16
N SER A 357 -1.46 -11.84 -7.61
CA SER A 357 -2.15 -12.91 -8.36
C SER A 357 -3.68 -12.77 -8.34
N CYS A 358 -4.20 -11.87 -7.49
CA CYS A 358 -5.63 -11.63 -7.26
C CYS A 358 -6.06 -10.23 -7.70
N ILE A 359 -5.67 -9.85 -8.91
CA ILE A 359 -5.91 -8.52 -9.47
C ILE A 359 -6.71 -8.62 -10.77
N ASN A 360 -7.27 -7.50 -11.23
CA ASN A 360 -7.76 -7.35 -12.59
C ASN A 360 -6.61 -6.82 -13.46
N PRO A 361 -5.91 -7.68 -14.22
CA PRO A 361 -4.70 -7.31 -14.94
C PRO A 361 -4.99 -6.34 -16.09
N GLY A 362 -3.98 -5.59 -16.50
CA GLY A 362 -4.05 -4.67 -17.63
C GLY A 362 -4.05 -3.21 -17.22
N VAL A 363 -4.69 -2.35 -18.02
CA VAL A 363 -4.68 -0.90 -17.85
C VAL A 363 -6.08 -0.40 -17.50
N ILE A 364 -6.16 0.39 -16.43
CA ILE A 364 -7.35 1.14 -16.01
C ILE A 364 -7.12 2.61 -16.33
N GLY A 365 -8.01 3.20 -17.13
CA GLY A 365 -7.85 4.55 -17.67
C GLY A 365 -7.26 4.58 -19.07
N SER A 366 -7.10 5.78 -19.60
CA SER A 366 -6.50 6.04 -20.91
C SER A 366 -5.09 6.60 -20.76
N ASN A 367 -4.31 6.59 -21.84
CA ASN A 367 -3.05 7.31 -21.86
C ASN A 367 -3.28 8.81 -21.60
N PRO A 368 -2.35 9.48 -20.88
CA PRO A 368 -2.46 10.92 -20.64
C PRO A 368 -2.34 11.68 -21.96
N VAL A 369 -3.27 12.61 -22.19
CA VAL A 369 -3.25 13.47 -23.39
C VAL A 369 -2.10 14.46 -23.29
N ILE A 370 -1.27 14.54 -24.34
CA ILE A 370 -0.17 15.50 -24.41
C ILE A 370 -0.54 16.57 -25.45
N PRO A 371 -0.88 17.80 -25.03
CA PRO A 371 -1.17 18.89 -25.96
C PRO A 371 0.05 19.21 -26.84
N PRO A 372 -0.14 19.70 -28.08
CA PRO A 372 0.98 20.16 -28.91
C PRO A 372 1.70 21.36 -28.29
N ASP A 373 0.95 22.25 -27.63
CA ASP A 373 1.47 23.46 -26.98
C ASP A 373 1.42 23.31 -25.45
N VAL A 374 2.37 22.56 -24.89
CA VAL A 374 2.45 22.34 -23.45
C VAL A 374 3.00 23.58 -22.73
N SER A 375 2.29 24.06 -21.69
CA SER A 375 2.78 25.12 -20.81
C SER A 375 3.91 24.62 -19.90
N ILE A 376 4.81 25.51 -19.48
CA ILE A 376 5.97 25.17 -18.63
C ILE A 376 5.60 24.56 -17.28
N ASN A 377 4.39 24.85 -16.79
CA ASN A 377 3.90 24.38 -15.50
C ASN A 377 2.88 23.23 -15.60
N SER A 378 2.56 22.75 -16.80
CA SER A 378 1.56 21.69 -17.00
C SER A 378 2.03 20.37 -16.40
N GLY A 379 1.25 19.81 -15.49
CA GLY A 379 1.34 18.41 -15.07
C GLY A 379 0.41 17.54 -15.90
N VAL A 380 0.49 16.23 -15.70
CA VAL A 380 -0.47 15.28 -16.27
C VAL A 380 -1.82 15.46 -15.59
N GLU A 381 -2.88 15.61 -16.38
CA GLU A 381 -4.24 15.72 -15.84
C GLU A 381 -4.67 14.41 -15.16
N MET A 382 -5.36 14.55 -14.04
CA MET A 382 -5.89 13.43 -13.26
C MET A 382 -7.11 12.80 -13.95
N GLN A 383 -7.15 11.47 -13.96
CA GLN A 383 -8.33 10.68 -14.35
C GLN A 383 -9.01 10.05 -13.13
N TYR A 384 -8.21 9.60 -12.15
CA TYR A 384 -8.70 8.95 -10.94
C TYR A 384 -8.13 9.63 -9.70
N ASP A 385 -8.98 9.76 -8.69
CA ASP A 385 -8.55 10.18 -7.37
C ASP A 385 -7.79 9.03 -6.68
N PHE A 386 -6.64 9.28 -6.06
CA PHE A 386 -5.89 8.23 -5.36
C PHE A 386 -6.69 7.59 -4.23
N ARG A 387 -7.65 8.32 -3.64
CA ARG A 387 -8.54 7.80 -2.60
C ARG A 387 -9.49 6.73 -3.14
N ASP A 388 -9.80 6.76 -4.44
CA ASP A 388 -10.57 5.70 -5.09
C ASP A 388 -9.76 4.41 -5.20
N VAL A 389 -8.46 4.51 -5.45
CA VAL A 389 -7.56 3.36 -5.42
C VAL A 389 -7.52 2.76 -4.01
N TYR A 390 -7.25 3.59 -3.00
CA TYR A 390 -7.15 3.13 -1.61
C TYR A 390 -8.45 2.51 -1.10
N GLY A 391 -9.59 3.18 -1.37
CA GLY A 391 -10.90 2.69 -0.96
C GLY A 391 -11.27 1.38 -1.65
N SER A 392 -10.89 1.20 -2.91
CA SER A 392 -11.12 -0.06 -3.63
C SER A 392 -10.28 -1.20 -3.06
N VAL A 393 -9.04 -0.93 -2.64
CA VAL A 393 -8.20 -1.90 -1.91
C VAL A 393 -8.79 -2.23 -0.54
N LEU A 394 -9.27 -1.24 0.23
CA LEU A 394 -9.96 -1.50 1.50
C LEU A 394 -11.17 -2.42 1.32
N MET A 395 -11.99 -2.16 0.31
CA MET A 395 -13.18 -2.98 0.01
C MET A 395 -12.80 -4.40 -0.37
N ASP A 396 -11.99 -4.57 -1.41
CA ASP A 396 -11.78 -5.88 -2.03
C ASP A 396 -10.76 -6.74 -1.27
N TRP A 397 -9.80 -6.11 -0.57
CA TRP A 397 -8.72 -6.81 0.12
C TRP A 397 -8.98 -7.01 1.61
N PHE A 398 -9.54 -5.99 2.26
CA PHE A 398 -9.82 -6.01 3.70
C PHE A 398 -11.30 -6.20 4.04
N GLY A 399 -12.19 -6.21 3.04
CA GLY A 399 -13.62 -6.45 3.25
C GLY A 399 -14.36 -5.27 3.89
N VAL A 400 -13.79 -4.07 3.82
CA VAL A 400 -14.39 -2.87 4.41
C VAL A 400 -15.64 -2.48 3.63
N ALA A 401 -16.74 -2.23 4.33
CA ALA A 401 -17.99 -1.84 3.69
C ALA A 401 -17.84 -0.48 2.99
N LYS A 402 -18.50 -0.30 1.83
CA LYS A 402 -18.41 0.95 1.05
C LYS A 402 -18.70 2.21 1.87
N GLU A 403 -19.72 2.19 2.74
CA GLU A 403 -20.05 3.34 3.58
C GLU A 403 -18.95 3.63 4.62
N GLU A 404 -18.27 2.60 5.13
CA GLU A 404 -17.12 2.78 6.02
C GLU A 404 -15.93 3.36 5.25
N VAL A 405 -15.66 2.92 4.01
CA VAL A 405 -14.64 3.53 3.14
C VAL A 405 -14.91 5.02 2.92
N LYS A 406 -16.17 5.42 2.68
CA LYS A 406 -16.54 6.83 2.53
C LYS A 406 -16.24 7.65 3.80
N ASN A 407 -16.49 7.07 4.97
CA ASN A 407 -16.18 7.72 6.25
C ASN A 407 -14.67 7.77 6.53
N LEU A 408 -13.92 6.74 6.13
CA LEU A 408 -12.49 6.66 6.34
C LEU A 408 -11.70 7.58 5.41
N LEU A 409 -12.13 7.72 4.15
CA LEU A 409 -11.41 8.45 3.11
C LEU A 409 -12.14 9.73 2.71
N TYR A 410 -13.26 9.61 1.99
CA TYR A 410 -14.04 10.76 1.54
C TYR A 410 -15.39 10.35 0.95
N ASP A 411 -16.37 11.26 0.99
CA ASP A 411 -17.75 11.01 0.55
C ASP A 411 -17.88 10.78 -0.97
N GLY A 412 -16.94 11.32 -1.77
CA GLY A 412 -16.91 11.20 -3.23
C GLY A 412 -16.41 9.86 -3.77
N PHE A 413 -16.11 8.89 -2.89
CA PHE A 413 -15.48 7.62 -3.26
C PHE A 413 -16.20 6.88 -4.41
N THR A 414 -15.42 6.59 -5.44
CA THR A 414 -15.79 5.81 -6.61
C THR A 414 -14.98 4.53 -6.66
N TYR A 415 -15.68 3.40 -6.77
CA TYR A 415 -15.02 2.08 -6.84
C TYR A 415 -14.29 1.89 -8.18
N ILE A 416 -13.06 1.41 -8.11
CA ILE A 416 -12.22 1.03 -9.24
C ILE A 416 -11.97 -0.49 -9.15
N PRO A 417 -12.28 -1.29 -10.19
CA PRO A 417 -12.10 -2.73 -10.15
C PRO A 417 -10.63 -3.12 -10.32
N ILE A 418 -9.80 -2.85 -9.31
CA ILE A 418 -8.35 -3.14 -9.32
C ILE A 418 -8.09 -4.59 -8.93
N LEU A 419 -8.83 -5.09 -7.93
CA LEU A 419 -8.64 -6.42 -7.39
C LEU A 419 -9.69 -7.40 -7.93
N ASN A 420 -9.31 -8.66 -8.00
CA ASN A 420 -10.22 -9.77 -8.29
C ASN A 420 -9.98 -10.83 -7.23
N VAL A 421 -10.91 -10.97 -6.30
CA VAL A 421 -10.77 -11.90 -5.18
C VAL A 421 -10.50 -13.30 -5.74
N CYS A 422 -9.40 -13.93 -5.35
CA CYS A 422 -8.90 -15.19 -5.91
C CYS A 422 -9.80 -16.43 -5.71
N GLU A 423 -11.07 -16.28 -5.33
CA GLU A 423 -12.00 -17.39 -5.08
C GLU A 423 -13.39 -17.08 -5.64
N ASN A 424 -13.89 -17.99 -6.49
CA ASN A 424 -15.26 -18.47 -6.75
C ASN A 424 -16.54 -17.73 -6.26
N GLU A 425 -16.52 -16.44 -5.98
CA GLU A 425 -17.72 -15.64 -5.77
C GLU A 425 -17.86 -14.61 -6.88
N THR A 426 -18.76 -14.90 -7.80
CA THR A 426 -19.22 -13.94 -8.80
C THR A 426 -19.91 -12.78 -8.09
N PHE A 427 -19.20 -11.71 -7.79
CA PHE A 427 -19.83 -10.40 -7.65
C PHE A 427 -20.24 -9.92 -9.05
N PRO A 428 -21.44 -9.32 -9.21
CA PRO A 428 -21.88 -8.81 -10.50
C PRO A 428 -20.85 -7.81 -11.02
N LYS A 429 -20.41 -7.98 -12.27
CA LYS A 429 -19.55 -7.03 -12.98
C LYS A 429 -20.11 -5.61 -12.78
N ALA A 430 -19.45 -4.81 -11.96
CA ALA A 430 -19.74 -3.39 -11.88
C ALA A 430 -19.31 -2.77 -13.21
N THR A 431 -20.22 -2.04 -13.85
CA THR A 431 -19.90 -1.22 -15.02
C THR A 431 -18.91 -0.15 -14.61
N ILE A 432 -17.78 -0.09 -15.31
CA ILE A 432 -16.76 0.97 -15.17
C ILE A 432 -17.47 2.32 -15.28
N PRO A 433 -17.46 3.17 -14.23
CA PRO A 433 -18.05 4.49 -14.32
C PRO A 433 -17.20 5.38 -15.24
N PRO A 434 -17.82 6.30 -16.00
CA PRO A 434 -17.09 7.26 -16.82
C PRO A 434 -16.28 8.23 -15.93
N PRO A 435 -15.18 8.80 -16.45
CA PRO A 435 -14.37 9.77 -15.72
C PRO A 435 -15.20 10.99 -15.29
N VAL A 436 -14.84 11.57 -14.14
CA VAL A 436 -15.52 12.73 -13.54
C VAL A 436 -15.40 13.94 -14.48
N PRO A 437 -16.50 14.65 -14.80
CA PRO A 437 -16.42 15.86 -15.62
C PRO A 437 -15.66 16.96 -14.89
N LEU A 438 -14.69 17.58 -15.57
CA LEU A 438 -14.01 18.78 -15.08
C LEU A 438 -15.03 19.92 -14.91
N VAL A 439 -15.20 20.41 -13.68
CA VAL A 439 -15.87 21.69 -13.41
C VAL A 439 -14.84 22.78 -13.73
N GLY A 440 -15.16 23.61 -14.74
CA GLY A 440 -14.27 24.66 -15.26
C GLY A 440 -14.15 25.90 -14.38
#